data_AF-A0A354ISQ5-F1
#
_entry.id   AF-A0A354ISQ5-F1
#
_cell.length_a   1.000
_cell.length_b   1.000
_cell.length_c   1.000
_cell.angle_alpha   90.00
_cell.angle_beta   90.00
_cell.angle_gamma   90.00
#
_symmetry.space_group_name_H-M   'P 1'
#
loop_
_entity.id
_entity.type
_entity.pdbx_description
1 polymer ?
#
loop_
_entity_poly.entity_id
_entity_poly.type
_entity_poly.pdbx_seq_one_letter_code
_entity_poly.pdbx_strand_id
1 'polypeptide(L)'
;GGQRIRFEALVTTSVDQIAVAPGALEREWIAGERRHFRYRAELPILARYAIASARYAVRHERWQDVAIDAFYQPGQEANVERLVRGASAALDYGTRAFGSYRLHDLRLVETPRSAGPARAFPGMIVLPENGAFIARADGAERGEIDYPFYMGAYNTARQWWGQQLTSH
;
A
#
# COMPACT_ATOMS: atom_id res chain seq x y z
N GLY A 1 -0.40 15.86 17.71
CA GLY A 1 -0.17 14.48 17.20
C GLY A 1 -1.33 13.54 17.53
N GLY A 2 -1.58 12.51 16.72
CA GLY A 2 -2.66 11.52 16.93
C GLY A 2 -2.27 10.34 17.83
N GLN A 3 -3.26 9.64 18.41
CA GLN A 3 -3.05 8.48 19.28
C GLN A 3 -2.34 7.34 18.53
N ARG A 4 -1.33 6.72 19.18
CA ARG A 4 -0.65 5.52 18.69
C ARG A 4 -1.13 4.28 19.43
N ILE A 5 -1.22 3.16 18.72
CA ILE A 5 -1.67 1.86 19.25
C ILE A 5 -0.67 0.76 18.89
N ARG A 6 -0.57 -0.26 19.74
CA ARG A 6 -0.02 -1.56 19.34
C ARG A 6 -1.10 -2.27 18.53
N PHE A 7 -0.81 -2.56 17.27
CA PHE A 7 -1.79 -3.12 16.34
C PHE A 7 -1.55 -4.61 16.10
N GLU A 8 -2.59 -5.39 16.31
CA GLU A 8 -2.68 -6.79 15.90
C GLU A 8 -4.07 -7.03 15.32
N ALA A 9 -4.15 -7.78 14.22
CA ALA A 9 -5.42 -8.11 13.58
C ALA A 9 -5.44 -9.58 13.16
N LEU A 10 -6.53 -10.27 13.50
CA LEU A 10 -6.91 -11.52 12.88
C LEU A 10 -8.06 -11.24 11.91
N VAL A 11 -7.77 -11.32 10.61
CA VAL A 11 -8.76 -11.08 9.56
C VAL A 11 -9.14 -12.40 8.92
N THR A 12 -10.44 -12.66 8.82
CA THR A 12 -10.98 -13.86 8.18
C THR A 12 -11.81 -13.45 6.97
N THR A 13 -11.53 -14.03 5.81
CA THR A 13 -12.23 -13.73 4.56
C THR A 13 -12.56 -15.00 3.77
N SER A 14 -13.23 -14.85 2.62
CA SER A 14 -13.56 -15.96 1.73
C SER A 14 -12.28 -16.63 1.23
N VAL A 15 -12.34 -17.94 0.98
CA VAL A 15 -11.15 -18.74 0.66
C VAL A 15 -10.38 -18.25 -0.57
N ASP A 16 -11.07 -17.62 -1.50
CA ASP A 16 -10.58 -17.05 -2.76
C ASP A 16 -10.12 -15.59 -2.65
N GLN A 17 -10.18 -14.99 -1.46
CA GLN A 17 -9.77 -13.61 -1.22
C GLN A 17 -8.46 -13.52 -0.43
N ILE A 18 -7.78 -12.38 -0.56
CA ILE A 18 -6.66 -11.99 0.27
C ILE A 18 -7.13 -10.81 1.14
N ALA A 19 -7.03 -10.97 2.46
CA ALA A 19 -7.22 -9.85 3.37
C ALA A 19 -5.89 -9.15 3.60
N VAL A 20 -5.87 -7.82 3.57
CA VAL A 20 -4.69 -6.98 3.76
C VAL A 20 -4.95 -6.02 4.92
N ALA A 21 -4.01 -5.97 5.87
CA ALA A 21 -4.04 -5.09 7.02
C ALA A 21 -2.62 -4.58 7.35
N PRO A 22 -2.47 -3.55 8.20
CA PRO A 22 -1.15 -3.04 8.60
C PRO A 22 -0.31 -4.06 9.37
N GLY A 23 1.01 -3.94 9.25
CA GLY A 23 1.98 -4.78 9.95
C GLY A 23 2.41 -6.00 9.14
N ALA A 24 3.32 -6.79 9.70
CA ALA A 24 3.82 -8.02 9.08
C ALA A 24 2.73 -9.10 9.09
N LEU A 25 2.60 -9.84 7.99
CA LEU A 25 1.78 -11.05 7.94
C LEU A 25 2.52 -12.17 8.67
N GLU A 26 2.07 -12.52 9.86
CA GLU A 26 2.73 -13.54 10.68
C GLU A 26 2.25 -14.95 10.35
N ARG A 27 0.99 -15.07 9.94
CA ARG A 27 0.39 -16.36 9.63
C ARG A 27 -0.75 -16.20 8.65
N GLU A 28 -0.79 -17.11 7.70
CA GLU A 28 -1.91 -17.34 6.80
C GLU A 28 -2.33 -18.81 6.86
N TRP A 29 -3.63 -19.09 6.92
CA TRP A 29 -4.13 -20.47 6.87
C TRP A 29 -5.57 -20.55 6.37
N ILE A 30 -5.98 -21.74 5.91
CA ILE A 30 -7.36 -22.06 5.59
C ILE A 30 -7.93 -22.95 6.71
N ALA A 31 -9.13 -22.64 7.18
CA ALA A 31 -9.90 -23.51 8.07
C ALA A 31 -11.35 -23.55 7.60
N GLY A 32 -11.81 -24.74 7.19
CA GLY A 32 -13.10 -24.89 6.50
C GLY A 32 -13.09 -24.09 5.18
N GLU A 33 -14.15 -23.32 4.94
CA GLU A 33 -14.33 -22.51 3.72
C GLU A 33 -13.83 -21.05 3.89
N ARG A 34 -12.96 -20.82 4.87
CA ARG A 34 -12.47 -19.48 5.26
C ARG A 34 -10.95 -19.45 5.21
N ARG A 35 -10.40 -18.32 4.73
CA ARG A 35 -8.97 -18.00 4.79
C ARG A 35 -8.72 -16.95 5.86
N HIS A 36 -7.68 -17.15 6.66
CA HIS A 36 -7.37 -16.38 7.85
C HIS A 36 -5.97 -15.78 7.74
N PHE A 37 -5.82 -14.55 8.23
CA PHE A 37 -4.60 -13.77 8.17
C PHE A 37 -4.35 -13.12 9.53
N ARG A 38 -3.19 -13.39 10.15
CA ARG A 38 -2.75 -12.72 11.37
C ARG A 38 -1.69 -11.68 11.01
N TYR A 39 -2.01 -10.42 11.28
CA TYR A 39 -1.12 -9.28 11.09
C TYR A 39 -0.70 -8.70 12.43
N ARG A 40 0.58 -8.33 12.56
CA ARG A 40 1.10 -7.61 13.73
C ARG A 40 2.05 -6.51 13.30
N ALA A 41 1.80 -5.29 13.78
CA ALA A 41 2.73 -4.18 13.58
C ALA A 41 3.89 -4.29 14.58
N GLU A 42 5.12 -4.17 14.09
CA GLU A 42 6.33 -4.21 14.92
C GLU A 42 6.44 -2.96 15.81
N LEU A 43 6.06 -1.80 15.28
CA LEU A 43 6.08 -0.52 15.97
C LEU A 43 4.65 0.00 16.20
N PRO A 44 4.40 0.81 17.26
CA PRO A 44 3.11 1.47 17.44
C PRO A 44 2.75 2.37 16.25
N ILE A 45 1.62 2.08 15.61
CA ILE A 45 1.09 2.85 14.48
C ILE A 45 0.07 3.88 14.94
N LEU A 46 -0.21 4.89 14.11
CA LEU A 46 -1.36 5.77 14.37
C LEU A 46 -2.65 4.94 14.41
N ALA A 47 -3.61 5.33 15.25
CA ALA A 47 -4.96 4.77 15.32
C ALA A 47 -5.83 5.14 14.09
N ARG A 48 -5.22 5.10 12.91
CA ARG A 48 -5.79 5.36 11.59
C ARG A 48 -5.21 4.32 10.66
N TYR A 49 -6.03 3.35 10.28
CA TYR A 49 -5.65 2.23 9.43
C TYR A 49 -6.81 1.84 8.51
N ALA A 50 -6.49 1.03 7.50
CA ALA A 50 -7.48 0.37 6.67
C ALA A 50 -7.26 -1.14 6.73
N ILE A 51 -8.34 -1.89 6.52
CA ILE A 51 -8.31 -3.32 6.24
C ILE A 51 -9.07 -3.49 4.94
N ALA A 52 -8.51 -4.23 3.99
CA ALA A 52 -9.11 -4.48 2.70
C ALA A 52 -9.17 -5.98 2.42
N SER A 53 -10.14 -6.43 1.62
CA SER A 53 -10.22 -7.82 1.17
C SER A 53 -10.83 -7.88 -0.21
N ALA A 54 -10.18 -8.60 -1.12
CA ALA A 54 -10.69 -8.86 -2.46
C ALA A 54 -9.97 -10.08 -3.07
N ARG A 55 -10.36 -10.45 -4.29
CA ARG A 55 -9.68 -11.50 -5.08
C ARG A 55 -8.42 -10.94 -5.73
N TYR A 56 -7.48 -10.44 -4.93
CA TYR A 56 -6.29 -9.77 -5.42
C TYR A 56 -5.35 -10.74 -6.13
N ALA A 57 -4.78 -10.28 -7.25
CA ALA A 57 -3.44 -10.69 -7.66
C ALA A 57 -2.41 -9.78 -6.95
N VAL A 58 -1.18 -10.27 -6.80
CA VAL A 58 -0.12 -9.54 -6.09
C VAL A 58 1.10 -9.41 -6.97
N ARG A 59 1.59 -8.18 -7.13
CA ARG A 59 2.91 -7.89 -7.72
C ARG A 59 3.87 -7.58 -6.57
N HIS A 60 4.87 -8.45 -6.42
CA HIS A 60 5.94 -8.31 -5.44
C HIS A 60 7.12 -7.57 -6.04
N GLU A 61 7.65 -6.58 -5.34
CA GLU A 61 8.88 -5.87 -5.68
C GLU A 61 9.70 -5.66 -4.40
N ARG A 62 10.98 -5.31 -4.55
CA ARG A 62 11.83 -5.02 -3.40
C ARG A 62 12.67 -3.77 -3.65
N TRP A 63 12.67 -2.85 -2.69
CA TRP A 63 13.62 -1.76 -2.62
C TRP A 63 14.47 -1.96 -1.37
N GLN A 64 15.75 -2.29 -1.55
CA GLN A 64 16.66 -2.65 -0.45
C GLN A 64 16.08 -3.78 0.44
N ASP A 65 15.91 -3.53 1.74
CA ASP A 65 15.31 -4.47 2.68
C ASP A 65 13.78 -4.38 2.75
N VAL A 66 13.17 -3.37 2.12
CA VAL A 66 11.72 -3.12 2.14
C VAL A 66 11.00 -3.90 1.04
N ALA A 67 10.01 -4.71 1.43
CA ALA A 67 9.09 -5.37 0.49
C ALA A 67 8.04 -4.38 0.00
N ILE A 68 7.78 -4.35 -1.32
CA ILE A 68 6.72 -3.55 -1.92
C ILE A 68 5.72 -4.49 -2.58
N ASP A 69 4.52 -4.57 -2.03
CA ASP A 69 3.47 -5.44 -2.55
C ASP A 69 2.32 -4.60 -3.11
N ALA A 70 2.03 -4.76 -4.40
CA ALA A 70 0.85 -4.18 -5.03
C ALA A 70 -0.26 -5.24 -5.14
N PHE A 71 -1.36 -5.04 -4.42
CA PHE A 71 -2.57 -5.86 -4.44
C PHE A 71 -3.57 -5.22 -5.40
N TYR A 72 -3.93 -5.93 -6.46
CA TYR A 72 -4.77 -5.40 -7.54
C TYR A 72 -5.78 -6.44 -8.03
N GLN A 73 -6.87 -5.96 -8.62
CA GLN A 73 -7.90 -6.81 -9.21
C GLN A 73 -7.36 -7.43 -10.51
N PRO A 74 -7.42 -8.76 -10.69
CA PRO A 74 -7.04 -9.40 -11.95
C PRO A 74 -7.75 -8.77 -13.15
N GLY A 75 -7.01 -8.42 -14.20
CA GLY A 75 -7.46 -7.66 -15.35
C GLY A 75 -7.19 -6.14 -15.27
N GLN A 76 -6.64 -5.64 -14.15
CA GLN A 76 -6.28 -4.23 -13.94
C GLN A 76 -4.76 -4.00 -13.85
N GLU A 77 -3.96 -4.77 -14.59
CA GLU A 77 -2.49 -4.79 -14.50
C GLU A 77 -1.82 -3.54 -15.10
N ALA A 78 -2.54 -2.83 -15.98
CA ALA A 78 -1.96 -1.85 -16.93
C ALA A 78 -1.00 -0.85 -16.29
N ASN A 79 -1.29 -0.38 -15.08
CA ASN A 79 -0.49 0.62 -14.39
C ASN A 79 0.27 0.09 -13.16
N VAL A 80 0.16 -1.20 -12.83
CA VAL A 80 0.75 -1.79 -11.61
C VAL A 80 2.27 -1.54 -11.56
N GLU A 81 2.98 -1.79 -12.66
CA GLU A 81 4.43 -1.60 -12.72
C GLU A 81 4.84 -0.14 -12.51
N ARG A 82 4.13 0.81 -13.13
CA ARG A 82 4.40 2.25 -13.00
C ARG A 82 4.18 2.72 -11.57
N LEU A 83 3.11 2.27 -10.92
CA LEU A 83 2.81 2.55 -9.52
C LEU A 83 3.94 2.05 -8.59
N VAL A 84 4.37 0.79 -8.78
CA VAL A 84 5.45 0.17 -8.01
C VAL A 84 6.79 0.88 -8.22
N ARG A 85 7.11 1.27 -9.46
CA ARG A 85 8.29 2.08 -9.77
C ARG A 85 8.25 3.45 -9.09
N GLY A 86 7.08 4.10 -9.08
CA GLY A 86 6.87 5.36 -8.37
C GLY A 86 7.10 5.23 -6.86
N ALA A 87 6.57 4.17 -6.25
CA ALA A 87 6.78 3.87 -4.84
C ALA A 87 8.27 3.64 -4.53
N SER A 88 8.97 2.85 -5.34
CA SER A 88 10.41 2.58 -5.19
C SER A 88 11.24 3.87 -5.29
N ALA A 89 10.92 4.75 -6.26
CA ALA A 89 11.60 6.03 -6.41
C ALA A 89 11.36 6.96 -5.21
N ALA A 90 10.15 6.98 -4.66
CA ALA A 90 9.84 7.76 -3.47
C ALA A 90 10.53 7.21 -2.21
N LEU A 91 10.68 5.89 -2.08
CA LEU A 91 11.46 5.30 -0.99
C LEU A 91 12.94 5.68 -1.09
N ASP A 92 13.50 5.62 -2.30
CA ASP A 92 14.89 5.96 -2.59
C ASP A 92 15.21 7.43 -2.32
N TYR A 93 14.36 8.34 -2.80
CA TYR A 93 14.53 9.77 -2.56
C TYR A 93 14.22 10.13 -1.10
N GLY A 94 13.09 9.65 -0.57
CA GLY A 94 12.63 9.98 0.78
C GLY A 94 13.62 9.56 1.85
N THR A 95 14.23 8.38 1.70
CA THR A 95 15.25 7.89 2.64
C THR A 95 16.50 8.79 2.65
N ARG A 96 16.94 9.25 1.48
CA ARG A 96 18.10 10.15 1.35
C ARG A 96 17.80 11.56 1.84
N ALA A 97 16.61 12.08 1.57
CA ALA A 97 16.25 13.47 1.84
C ALA A 97 15.69 13.69 3.26
N PHE A 98 14.98 12.71 3.81
CA PHE A 98 14.13 12.89 4.99
C PHE A 98 14.40 11.86 6.11
N GLY A 99 15.41 11.01 5.94
CA GLY A 99 15.81 9.97 6.90
C GLY A 99 15.16 8.62 6.62
N SER A 100 15.64 7.58 7.29
CA SER A 100 15.28 6.18 6.99
C SER A 100 13.78 5.89 7.01
N TYR A 101 13.32 5.10 6.04
CA TYR A 101 12.04 4.44 6.10
C TYR A 101 12.03 3.43 7.27
N ARG A 102 11.01 3.50 8.15
CA ARG A 102 11.01 2.79 9.45
C ARG A 102 10.30 1.43 9.43
N LEU A 103 9.69 1.06 8.31
CA LEU A 103 8.93 -0.19 8.17
C LEU A 103 9.63 -1.10 7.15
N HIS A 104 9.40 -2.40 7.25
CA HIS A 104 9.99 -3.37 6.31
C HIS A 104 9.04 -3.73 5.16
N ASP A 105 7.84 -3.16 5.14
CA ASP A 105 6.83 -3.39 4.11
C ASP A 105 6.13 -2.10 3.70
N LEU A 106 5.79 -2.01 2.42
CA LEU A 106 4.93 -1.00 1.82
C LEU A 106 3.91 -1.69 0.91
N ARG A 107 2.62 -1.46 1.17
CA ARG A 107 1.54 -2.06 0.38
C ARG A 107 0.81 -1.02 -0.44
N LEU A 108 0.66 -1.26 -1.74
CA LEU A 108 -0.25 -0.51 -2.62
C LEU A 108 -1.50 -1.37 -2.80
N VAL A 109 -2.66 -0.90 -2.35
CA VAL A 109 -3.88 -1.70 -2.31
C VAL A 109 -4.95 -1.04 -3.15
N GLU A 110 -5.32 -1.70 -4.24
CA GLU A 110 -6.44 -1.29 -5.08
C GLU A 110 -7.75 -1.34 -4.29
N THR A 111 -8.60 -0.35 -4.52
CA THR A 111 -9.93 -0.27 -3.94
C THR A 111 -10.94 0.18 -5.00
N PRO A 112 -12.21 -0.23 -4.91
CA PRO A 112 -13.23 0.26 -5.82
C PRO A 112 -13.38 1.78 -5.66
N ARG A 113 -13.76 2.48 -6.74
CA ARG A 113 -13.97 3.95 -6.70
C ARG A 113 -14.87 4.42 -5.55
N SER A 114 -15.86 3.62 -5.17
CA SER A 114 -16.79 3.93 -4.06
C SER A 114 -16.14 3.94 -2.68
N ALA A 115 -14.94 3.37 -2.51
CA ALA A 115 -14.18 3.40 -1.25
C ALA A 115 -13.52 4.76 -0.96
N GLY A 116 -13.63 5.71 -1.89
CA GLY A 116 -13.15 7.08 -1.74
C GLY A 116 -11.76 7.33 -2.33
N PRO A 117 -11.15 8.49 -2.03
CA PRO A 117 -9.87 8.88 -2.61
C PRO A 117 -8.69 8.09 -2.03
N ALA A 118 -7.54 8.22 -2.68
CA ALA A 118 -6.27 7.66 -2.23
C ALA A 118 -5.93 8.11 -0.80
N ARG A 119 -5.49 7.18 0.04
CA ARG A 119 -5.09 7.43 1.44
C ARG A 119 -3.86 6.63 1.80
N ALA A 120 -2.90 7.30 2.43
CA ALA A 120 -1.68 6.68 2.95
C ALA A 120 -1.79 6.46 4.47
N PHE A 121 -1.77 5.21 4.87
CA PHE A 121 -1.64 4.72 6.25
C PHE A 121 -0.20 4.20 6.47
N PRO A 122 0.23 3.98 7.73
CA PRO A 122 1.53 3.35 8.02
C PRO A 122 1.69 2.03 7.26
N GLY A 123 2.65 1.96 6.34
CA GLY A 123 2.96 0.74 5.56
C GLY A 123 1.90 0.31 4.54
N MET A 124 0.80 1.06 4.39
CA MET A 124 -0.30 0.69 3.50
C MET A 124 -0.91 1.92 2.84
N ILE A 125 -0.99 1.91 1.52
CA ILE A 125 -1.57 2.96 0.70
C ILE A 125 -2.77 2.35 -0.03
N VAL A 126 -3.96 2.86 0.23
CA VAL A 126 -5.15 2.50 -0.55
C VAL A 126 -5.29 3.46 -1.72
N LEU A 127 -5.51 2.93 -2.91
CA LEU A 127 -5.60 3.67 -4.17
C LEU A 127 -6.89 3.25 -4.90
N PRO A 128 -7.75 4.19 -5.32
CA PRO A 128 -8.94 3.85 -6.08
C PRO A 128 -8.56 3.38 -7.49
N GLU A 129 -9.21 2.34 -7.98
CA GLU A 129 -8.97 1.73 -9.30
C GLU A 129 -8.89 2.77 -10.42
N ASN A 130 -9.89 3.65 -10.50
CA ASN A 130 -10.04 4.66 -11.56
C ASN A 130 -9.05 5.83 -11.45
N GLY A 131 -8.43 6.01 -10.28
CA GLY A 131 -7.44 7.04 -10.03
C GLY A 131 -6.00 6.51 -10.05
N ALA A 132 -5.79 5.21 -10.21
CA ALA A 132 -4.46 4.61 -10.20
C ALA A 132 -4.34 3.42 -11.17
N PHE A 133 -4.93 2.28 -10.82
CA PHE A 133 -4.71 0.99 -11.51
C PHE A 133 -5.22 0.97 -12.96
N ILE A 134 -6.38 1.60 -13.22
CA ILE A 134 -6.96 1.75 -14.57
C ILE A 134 -7.08 3.21 -15.00
N ALA A 135 -6.29 4.10 -14.38
CA ALA A 135 -6.25 5.50 -14.79
C ALA A 135 -5.82 5.64 -16.25
N ARG A 136 -6.62 6.36 -17.04
CA ARG A 136 -6.35 6.68 -18.45
C ARG A 136 -5.49 7.94 -18.50
N ALA A 137 -4.21 7.78 -18.24
CA ALA A 137 -3.19 8.80 -18.45
C ALA A 137 -2.00 8.07 -19.06
N ASP A 138 -1.90 8.18 -20.38
CA ASP A 138 -0.99 7.39 -21.20
C ASP A 138 0.45 7.89 -21.13
N GLY A 139 0.71 9.14 -20.72
CA GLY A 139 2.08 9.66 -20.48
C GLY A 139 3.03 9.45 -21.66
N ALA A 140 2.47 9.14 -22.83
CA ALA A 140 3.15 8.70 -24.03
C ALA A 140 3.49 9.90 -24.91
N GLU A 141 2.83 11.04 -24.69
CA GLU A 141 3.18 12.29 -25.32
C GLU A 141 4.39 12.93 -24.63
N ARG A 142 5.32 13.43 -25.45
CA ARG A 142 6.57 14.03 -24.99
C ARG A 142 6.26 15.25 -24.11
N GLY A 143 6.56 15.15 -22.82
CA GLY A 143 6.36 16.25 -21.85
C GLY A 143 5.22 16.01 -20.86
N GLU A 144 4.46 14.93 -21.00
CA GLU A 144 3.44 14.56 -20.02
C GLU A 144 4.05 13.83 -18.81
N ILE A 145 3.45 14.06 -17.64
CA ILE A 145 3.81 13.37 -16.41
C ILE A 145 3.31 11.93 -16.53
N ASP A 146 4.18 10.94 -16.26
CA ASP A 146 3.75 9.55 -16.01
C ASP A 146 2.87 9.55 -14.75
N TYR A 147 1.56 9.69 -14.95
CA TYR A 147 0.61 9.92 -13.87
C TYR A 147 0.52 8.73 -12.90
N PRO A 148 0.46 7.46 -13.35
CA PRO A 148 0.52 6.34 -12.42
C PRO A 148 1.82 6.28 -11.62
N PHE A 149 2.97 6.57 -12.25
CA PHE A 149 4.23 6.69 -11.51
C PHE A 149 4.14 7.81 -10.46
N TYR A 150 3.64 8.99 -10.83
CA TYR A 150 3.41 10.10 -9.90
C TYR A 150 2.51 9.67 -8.74
N MET A 151 1.42 8.95 -8.99
CA MET A 151 0.51 8.47 -7.94
C MET A 151 1.19 7.51 -6.97
N GLY A 152 2.02 6.59 -7.48
CA GLY A 152 2.85 5.72 -6.65
C GLY A 152 3.84 6.50 -5.79
N ALA A 153 4.54 7.48 -6.40
CA ALA A 153 5.53 8.28 -5.71
C ALA A 153 4.93 9.24 -4.67
N TYR A 154 3.92 10.03 -5.07
CA TYR A 154 3.25 11.02 -4.24
C TYR A 154 2.65 10.41 -2.98
N ASN A 155 1.92 9.30 -3.11
CA ASN A 155 1.30 8.67 -1.95
C ASN A 155 2.33 7.97 -1.04
N THR A 156 3.43 7.47 -1.60
CA THR A 156 4.54 6.88 -0.83
C THR A 156 5.32 7.94 -0.06
N ALA A 157 5.54 9.14 -0.63
CA ALA A 157 6.20 10.24 0.08
C ALA A 157 5.46 10.65 1.38
N ARG A 158 4.15 10.40 1.47
CA ARG A 158 3.34 10.67 2.67
C ARG A 158 3.72 9.79 3.87
N GLN A 159 4.52 8.74 3.66
CA GLN A 159 5.08 7.95 4.76
C GLN A 159 6.04 8.78 5.64
N TRP A 160 6.66 9.83 5.10
CA TRP A 160 7.41 10.80 5.92
C TRP A 160 6.48 11.89 6.47
N TRP A 161 5.80 12.62 5.60
CA TRP A 161 5.09 13.86 5.99
C TRP A 161 3.76 13.67 6.73
N GLY A 162 3.16 12.49 6.64
CA GLY A 162 1.92 12.16 7.35
C GLY A 162 2.09 11.22 8.54
N GLN A 163 3.23 10.52 8.64
CA GLN A 163 3.44 9.44 9.62
C GLN A 163 4.68 9.62 10.50
N GLN A 164 5.76 10.21 9.97
CA GLN A 164 6.99 10.49 10.73
C GLN A 164 7.07 11.94 11.21
N LEU A 165 6.79 12.91 10.32
CA LEU A 165 6.71 14.34 10.67
C LEU A 165 5.26 14.75 10.91
N THR A 166 4.67 14.32 12.02
CA THR A 166 3.48 15.01 12.53
C THR A 166 3.95 16.08 13.49
N SER A 167 3.43 17.31 13.38
CA SER A 167 3.76 18.41 14.30
C SER A 167 3.64 17.94 15.75
N HIS A 168 4.75 18.06 16.47
CA HIS A 168 4.78 18.04 17.92
C HIS A 168 4.03 19.28 18.45
#